data_AF-J3K6F5-F1
#
_entry.id   AF-J3K6F5-F1
#
_cell.length_a   1.000
_cell.length_b   1.000
_cell.length_c   1.000
_cell.angle_alpha   90.00
_cell.angle_beta   90.00
_cell.angle_gamma   90.00
#
_symmetry.space_group_name_H-M   'P 1'
#
loop_
_entity.id
_entity.type
_entity.pdbx_description
1 polymer ?
#
loop_
_entity_poly.entity_id
_entity_poly.type
_entity_poly.pdbx_seq_one_letter_code
_entity_poly.pdbx_strand_id
1 'polypeptide(L)'
;MSWQAYVDTSLVGSGHIDKAAIFDNQGTSVWATSAGFSVSPAEVKVIVDSFNPVSGDAIKEVQSGGFFVGGDKYVALRSDESRLYGKKGKEGVVIVKTKKALLIAHYPETVQPGAATNTVETLGDYLIGLGY
;
A
#
# COMPACT_ATOMS: atom_id res chain seq x y z
N MET A 1 10.00 10.36 14.90
CA MET A 1 10.44 9.19 14.13
C MET A 1 10.44 9.59 12.65
N SER A 2 11.45 9.21 11.87
CA SER A 2 11.51 9.55 10.43
C SER A 2 10.62 8.61 9.61
N TRP A 3 10.23 9.03 8.39
CA TRP A 3 9.48 8.17 7.46
C TRP A 3 10.24 6.89 7.11
N GLN A 4 11.56 6.98 6.94
CA GLN A 4 12.40 5.82 6.68
C GLN A 4 12.39 4.82 7.84
N ALA A 5 12.33 5.29 9.09
CA ALA A 5 12.23 4.38 10.25
C ALA A 5 10.91 3.61 10.29
N TYR A 6 9.79 4.21 9.85
CA TYR A 6 8.52 3.47 9.72
C TYR A 6 8.62 2.36 8.66
N VAL A 7 9.29 2.63 7.54
CA VAL A 7 9.52 1.61 6.51
C VAL A 7 10.44 0.51 7.02
N ASP A 8 11.63 0.86 7.52
CA ASP A 8 12.67 -0.12 7.82
C ASP A 8 12.39 -0.90 9.11
N THR A 9 11.81 -0.26 10.13
CA THR A 9 11.60 -0.88 11.45
C THR A 9 10.17 -1.36 11.65
N SER A 10 9.18 -0.51 11.39
CA SER A 10 7.78 -0.84 11.68
C SER A 10 7.16 -1.76 10.62
N LEU A 11 7.55 -1.62 9.35
CA LEU A 11 7.08 -2.47 8.27
C LEU A 11 8.05 -3.62 8.00
N VAL A 12 9.19 -3.36 7.36
CA VAL A 12 10.13 -4.42 6.96
C VAL A 12 10.70 -5.15 8.17
N GLY A 13 11.08 -4.41 9.21
CA GLY A 13 11.60 -4.95 10.47
C GLY A 13 10.60 -5.80 11.25
N SER A 14 9.30 -5.80 10.90
CA SER A 14 8.32 -6.72 11.51
C SER A 14 8.53 -8.18 11.13
N GLY A 15 9.19 -8.45 10.01
CA GLY A 15 9.31 -9.78 9.42
C GLY A 15 8.06 -10.26 8.66
N HIS A 16 6.99 -9.45 8.62
CA HIS A 16 5.77 -9.76 7.86
C HIS A 16 5.73 -9.07 6.48
N ILE A 17 6.57 -8.06 6.28
CA ILE A 17 6.63 -7.24 5.07
C ILE A 17 8.07 -7.33 4.56
N ASP A 18 8.27 -7.59 3.27
CA ASP A 18 9.61 -7.64 2.65
C ASP A 18 9.93 -6.37 1.87
N LYS A 19 8.90 -5.66 1.36
CA LYS A 19 9.06 -4.40 0.64
C LYS A 19 7.96 -3.42 1.02
N ALA A 20 8.32 -2.16 1.22
CA ALA A 20 7.35 -1.13 1.53
C ALA A 20 7.78 0.26 1.07
N ALA A 21 6.80 1.11 0.80
CA ALA A 21 6.99 2.51 0.49
C ALA A 21 5.89 3.35 1.14
N ILE A 22 6.24 4.57 1.53
CA ILE A 22 5.32 5.60 2.03
C ILE A 22 5.40 6.78 1.08
N PHE A 23 4.25 7.19 0.56
CA PHE A 23 4.07 8.37 -0.28
C PHE A 23 3.22 9.40 0.46
N ASP A 24 3.15 10.63 -0.06
CA ASP A 24 2.05 11.52 0.29
C ASP A 24 0.70 10.95 -0.20
N ASN A 25 -0.42 11.46 0.33
CA ASN A 25 -1.76 10.95 0.01
C ASN A 25 -2.18 11.14 -1.46
N GLN A 26 -1.53 12.03 -2.21
CA GLN A 26 -1.75 12.21 -3.65
C GLN A 26 -0.80 11.36 -4.48
N GLY A 27 0.15 10.65 -3.86
CA GLY A 27 1.07 9.77 -4.57
C GLY A 27 2.08 10.49 -5.47
N THR A 28 2.34 11.77 -5.21
CA THR A 28 3.21 12.61 -6.03
C THR A 28 4.67 12.57 -5.57
N SER A 29 4.90 12.35 -4.28
CA SER A 29 6.21 12.37 -3.62
C SER A 29 6.39 11.12 -2.75
N VAL A 30 7.50 10.44 -2.95
CA VAL A 30 7.92 9.33 -2.07
C VAL A 30 8.55 9.92 -0.81
N TRP A 31 8.03 9.58 0.36
CA TRP A 31 8.59 9.98 1.66
C TRP A 31 9.62 8.99 2.19
N ALA A 32 9.43 7.69 1.90
CA ALA A 32 10.37 6.63 2.22
C ALA A 32 10.11 5.38 1.39
N THR A 33 11.14 4.57 1.14
CA THR A 33 11.01 3.27 0.48
C THR A 33 12.07 2.30 0.99
N SER A 34 11.76 1.00 0.99
CA SER A 34 12.70 -0.06 1.29
C SER A 34 13.67 -0.26 0.12
N ALA A 35 14.86 -0.77 0.40
CA ALA A 35 15.88 -1.01 -0.63
C ALA A 35 15.36 -1.89 -1.78
N GLY A 36 15.59 -1.45 -3.02
CA GLY A 36 15.19 -2.19 -4.23
C GLY A 36 13.70 -2.17 -4.54
N PHE A 37 12.89 -1.44 -3.77
CA PHE A 37 11.46 -1.29 -4.04
C PHE A 37 11.16 0.10 -4.62
N SER A 38 10.51 0.12 -5.77
CA SER A 38 10.07 1.33 -6.45
C SER A 38 8.70 1.08 -7.05
N VAL A 39 7.77 2.00 -6.81
CA VAL A 39 6.44 2.02 -7.43
C VAL A 39 6.42 3.22 -8.36
N SER A 40 6.10 2.98 -9.63
CA SER A 40 6.13 4.03 -10.65
C SER A 40 5.03 5.07 -10.42
N PRO A 41 5.20 6.33 -10.86
CA PRO A 41 4.16 7.35 -10.72
C PRO A 41 2.82 6.96 -11.36
N ALA A 42 2.86 6.19 -12.46
CA ALA A 42 1.64 5.71 -13.13
C ALA A 42 0.88 4.70 -12.26
N GLU A 43 1.60 3.78 -11.61
CA GLU A 43 1.01 2.81 -10.68
C GLU A 43 0.41 3.50 -9.45
N VAL A 44 1.15 4.43 -8.84
CA VAL A 44 0.65 5.17 -7.66
C VAL A 44 -0.58 6.00 -8.02
N LYS A 45 -0.61 6.60 -9.22
CA LYS A 45 -1.78 7.34 -9.68
C LYS A 45 -3.04 6.47 -9.75
N VAL A 46 -2.95 5.27 -10.33
CA VAL A 46 -4.08 4.32 -10.37
C VAL A 46 -4.57 3.97 -8.96
N ILE A 47 -3.63 3.75 -8.03
CA ILE A 47 -3.95 3.46 -6.63
C ILE A 47 -4.67 4.66 -5.96
N VAL A 48 -4.15 5.87 -6.12
CA VAL A 48 -4.76 7.09 -5.52
C VAL A 48 -6.14 7.38 -6.12
N ASP A 49 -6.29 7.24 -7.43
CA ASP A 49 -7.57 7.43 -8.13
C ASP A 49 -8.62 6.42 -7.65
N SER A 50 -8.20 5.19 -7.30
CA SER A 50 -9.11 4.18 -6.74
C SER A 50 -9.72 4.59 -5.39
N PHE A 51 -9.01 5.42 -4.62
CA PHE A 51 -9.49 5.98 -3.35
C PHE A 51 -10.28 7.29 -3.51
N ASN A 52 -10.18 7.95 -4.65
CA ASN A 52 -10.86 9.21 -4.96
C ASN A 52 -11.61 9.09 -6.30
N PRO A 53 -12.60 8.18 -6.43
CA PRO A 53 -13.28 7.96 -7.68
C PRO A 53 -13.99 9.24 -8.15
N VAL A 54 -13.44 9.91 -9.16
CA VAL A 54 -14.07 11.08 -9.81
C VAL A 54 -15.35 10.64 -10.56
N SER A 55 -15.34 9.43 -11.08
CA SER A 55 -16.52 8.64 -11.45
C SER A 55 -16.42 7.28 -10.72
N GLY A 56 -17.55 6.68 -10.35
CA GLY A 56 -17.59 5.38 -9.64
C GLY A 56 -16.97 4.19 -10.40
N ASP A 57 -16.36 4.44 -11.56
CA ASP A 57 -15.72 3.47 -12.42
C ASP A 57 -14.29 3.13 -11.97
N ALA A 58 -13.55 4.04 -11.34
CA ALA A 58 -12.17 3.77 -10.92
C ALA A 58 -12.05 2.62 -9.91
N ILE A 59 -13.00 2.52 -8.96
CA ILE A 59 -13.07 1.37 -8.03
C ILE A 59 -13.36 0.09 -8.81
N LYS A 60 -14.29 0.14 -9.78
CA LYS A 60 -14.65 -1.03 -10.60
C LYS A 60 -13.50 -1.47 -11.50
N GLU A 61 -12.70 -0.55 -12.03
CA GLU A 61 -11.53 -0.83 -12.85
C GLU A 61 -10.48 -1.60 -12.05
N VAL A 62 -10.15 -1.17 -10.83
CA VAL A 62 -9.19 -1.88 -9.98
C VAL A 62 -9.74 -3.24 -9.52
N GLN A 63 -11.05 -3.32 -9.23
CA GLN A 63 -11.71 -4.58 -8.85
C GLN A 63 -11.76 -5.61 -9.98
N SER A 64 -12.03 -5.17 -11.22
CA SER A 64 -12.20 -6.07 -12.38
C SER A 64 -10.91 -6.31 -13.15
N GLY A 65 -10.08 -5.28 -13.30
CA GLY A 65 -8.85 -5.28 -14.08
C GLY A 65 -7.59 -5.56 -13.26
N GLY A 66 -7.66 -5.47 -11.93
CA GLY A 66 -6.51 -5.50 -11.04
C GLY A 66 -5.70 -4.19 -11.10
N PHE A 67 -4.56 -4.17 -10.41
CA PHE A 67 -3.68 -3.00 -10.36
C PHE A 67 -2.22 -3.45 -10.30
N PHE A 68 -1.30 -2.52 -10.56
CA PHE A 68 0.13 -2.80 -10.60
C PHE A 68 0.86 -2.15 -9.43
N VAL A 69 1.83 -2.86 -8.86
CA VAL A 69 2.74 -2.35 -7.84
C VAL A 69 4.12 -2.90 -8.12
N GLY A 70 5.08 -2.02 -8.41
CA GLY A 70 6.48 -2.43 -8.64
C GLY A 70 6.65 -3.31 -9.87
N GLY A 71 5.85 -3.08 -10.92
CA GLY A 71 5.86 -3.84 -12.17
C GLY A 71 5.02 -5.11 -12.16
N ASP A 72 4.53 -5.54 -10.99
CA ASP A 72 3.75 -6.76 -10.84
C ASP A 72 2.25 -6.46 -10.77
N LYS A 73 1.45 -7.30 -11.44
CA LYS A 73 -0.01 -7.21 -11.44
C LYS A 73 -0.62 -7.97 -10.26
N TYR A 74 -1.53 -7.32 -9.54
CA TYR A 74 -2.29 -7.88 -8.43
C TYR A 74 -3.78 -7.88 -8.74
N VAL A 75 -4.46 -8.93 -8.29
CA VAL A 75 -5.93 -9.00 -8.27
C VAL A 75 -6.42 -8.35 -6.98
N ALA A 76 -7.33 -7.37 -7.09
CA ALA A 76 -7.89 -6.72 -5.93
C ALA A 76 -8.79 -7.68 -5.14
N LEU A 77 -8.55 -7.76 -3.83
CA LEU A 77 -9.36 -8.53 -2.86
C LEU A 77 -10.30 -7.63 -2.07
N ARG A 78 -9.86 -6.40 -1.81
CA ARG A 78 -10.61 -5.37 -1.13
C ARG A 78 -10.25 -4.05 -1.77
N SER A 79 -11.25 -3.21 -2.00
CA SER A 79 -11.06 -1.84 -2.46
C SER A 79 -12.18 -1.01 -1.85
N ASP A 80 -11.83 -0.13 -0.93
CA ASP A 80 -12.71 0.86 -0.33
C ASP A 80 -12.05 2.25 -0.35
N GLU A 81 -12.61 3.24 0.37
CA GLU A 81 -12.16 4.63 0.35
C GLU A 81 -10.72 4.85 0.88
N SER A 82 -10.16 3.87 1.59
CA SER A 82 -8.83 4.00 2.22
C SER A 82 -8.01 2.73 2.29
N ARG A 83 -8.58 1.56 1.95
CA ARG A 83 -7.90 0.28 1.95
C ARG A 83 -8.00 -0.36 0.58
N LEU A 84 -6.84 -0.75 0.03
CA LEU A 84 -6.73 -1.52 -1.20
C LEU A 84 -5.80 -2.70 -0.96
N TYR A 85 -6.34 -3.92 -1.07
CA TYR A 85 -5.56 -5.15 -0.89
C TYR A 85 -5.49 -5.90 -2.22
N GLY A 86 -4.30 -6.37 -2.57
CA GLY A 86 -4.06 -7.13 -3.77
C GLY A 86 -3.41 -8.48 -3.46
N LYS A 87 -3.68 -9.48 -4.31
CA LYS A 87 -2.94 -10.75 -4.31
C LYS A 87 -2.32 -11.07 -5.66
N LYS A 88 -1.19 -11.76 -5.61
CA LYS A 88 -0.50 -12.35 -6.75
C LYS A 88 -0.03 -13.75 -6.33
N GLY A 89 -0.78 -14.79 -6.71
CA GLY A 89 -0.50 -16.14 -6.25
C GLY A 89 -0.58 -16.25 -4.72
N LYS A 90 0.56 -16.51 -4.07
CA LYS A 90 0.71 -16.58 -2.61
C LYS A 90 1.28 -15.30 -1.99
N GLU A 91 1.72 -14.36 -2.82
CA GLU A 91 2.18 -13.03 -2.41
C GLU A 91 1.00 -12.05 -2.43
N GLY A 92 1.20 -10.87 -1.83
CA GLY A 92 0.23 -9.81 -1.93
C GLY A 92 0.73 -8.46 -1.48
N VAL A 93 -0.15 -7.48 -1.61
CA VAL A 93 0.10 -6.10 -1.25
C VAL A 93 -1.05 -5.57 -0.40
N VAL A 94 -0.71 -4.82 0.64
CA VAL A 94 -1.63 -4.13 1.54
C VAL A 94 -1.36 -2.64 1.40
N ILE A 95 -2.38 -1.89 1.00
CA ILE A 95 -2.29 -0.45 0.80
C ILE A 95 -3.28 0.23 1.73
N VAL A 96 -2.78 1.19 2.51
CA VAL A 96 -3.57 1.99 3.44
C VAL A 96 -3.34 3.48 3.17
N LYS A 97 -4.42 4.19 2.87
CA LYS A 97 -4.45 5.64 2.73
C LYS A 97 -4.86 6.28 4.04
N THR A 98 -4.02 7.20 4.51
CA THR A 98 -4.25 8.03 5.69
C THR A 98 -4.64 9.45 5.25
N LYS A 99 -4.68 10.44 6.15
CA LYS A 99 -5.11 11.81 5.76
C LYS A 99 -4.10 12.50 4.85
N LYS A 100 -2.82 12.15 4.94
CA LYS A 100 -1.67 12.81 4.32
C LYS A 100 -0.65 11.83 3.76
N ALA A 101 -0.67 10.56 4.16
CA ALA A 101 0.23 9.52 3.67
C ALA A 101 -0.50 8.37 2.94
N LEU A 102 0.22 7.68 2.06
CA LEU A 102 -0.19 6.45 1.42
C LEU A 102 0.87 5.37 1.69
N LEU A 103 0.50 4.31 2.39
CA LEU A 103 1.37 3.18 2.69
C LEU A 103 1.13 2.10 1.65
N ILE A 104 2.21 1.60 1.03
CA ILE A 104 2.18 0.47 0.10
C ILE A 104 3.15 -0.56 0.64
N ALA A 105 2.67 -1.76 0.98
CA ALA A 105 3.50 -2.80 1.59
C ALA A 105 3.22 -4.17 0.96
N HIS A 106 4.26 -4.81 0.46
CA HIS A 106 4.23 -6.15 -0.10
C HIS A 106 4.60 -7.19 0.98
N TYR A 107 4.00 -8.37 0.90
CA TYR A 107 4.40 -9.52 1.70
C TYR A 107 4.71 -10.73 0.79
N PRO A 108 5.75 -11.50 1.12
CA PRO A 108 6.15 -12.66 0.34
C PRO A 108 5.26 -13.88 0.66
N GLU A 109 5.39 -14.93 -0.14
CA GLU A 109 4.61 -16.17 0.02
C GLU A 109 4.84 -16.91 1.35
N THR A 110 5.92 -16.59 2.07
CA THR A 110 6.26 -17.18 3.37
C THR A 110 5.47 -16.56 4.52
N VAL A 111 4.76 -15.46 4.29
CA VAL A 111 4.02 -14.73 5.32
C VAL A 111 2.52 -15.01 5.21
N GLN A 112 1.87 -15.16 6.37
CA GLN A 112 0.42 -15.25 6.44
C GLN A 112 -0.22 -13.89 6.11
N PRO A 113 -1.16 -13.80 5.14
CA PRO A 113 -1.75 -12.54 4.73
C PRO A 113 -2.33 -11.71 5.89
N GLY A 114 -2.98 -12.35 6.86
CA GLY A 114 -3.55 -11.67 8.01
C GLY A 114 -2.51 -10.95 8.89
N ALA A 115 -1.31 -11.52 9.04
CA ALA A 115 -0.23 -10.91 9.83
C ALA A 115 0.34 -9.67 9.11
N ALA A 116 0.53 -9.77 7.79
CA ALA A 116 0.93 -8.65 6.95
C ALA A 116 -0.11 -7.52 6.99
N THR A 117 -1.39 -7.83 6.79
CA THR A 117 -2.48 -6.85 6.87
C THR A 117 -2.52 -6.16 8.22
N ASN A 118 -2.47 -6.93 9.33
CA ASN A 118 -2.50 -6.34 10.67
C ASN A 118 -1.33 -5.38 10.92
N THR A 119 -0.14 -5.71 10.41
CA THR A 119 1.06 -4.86 10.56
C THR A 119 0.87 -3.51 9.88
N VAL A 120 0.38 -3.52 8.65
CA VAL A 120 0.21 -2.29 7.85
C VAL A 120 -0.97 -1.46 8.36
N GLU A 121 -2.10 -2.09 8.71
CA GLU A 121 -3.25 -1.40 9.29
C GLU A 121 -2.91 -0.76 10.65
N THR A 122 -2.19 -1.46 11.53
CA THR A 122 -1.77 -0.91 12.83
C THR A 122 -0.93 0.35 12.65
N LEU A 123 0.01 0.35 11.69
CA LEU A 123 0.80 1.55 11.39
C LEU A 123 -0.06 2.65 10.75
N GLY A 124 -0.95 2.29 9.83
CA GLY A 124 -1.88 3.24 9.20
C GLY A 124 -2.77 3.94 10.22
N ASP A 125 -3.41 3.19 11.11
CA ASP A 125 -4.26 3.71 12.18
C ASP A 125 -3.47 4.57 13.17
N TYR A 126 -2.23 4.17 13.49
CA TYR A 126 -1.33 4.98 14.31
C TYR A 126 -1.05 6.35 13.68
N LEU A 127 -0.71 6.39 12.38
CA LEU A 127 -0.46 7.63 11.66
C LEU A 127 -1.72 8.51 11.58
N ILE A 128 -2.89 7.91 11.34
CA ILE A 128 -4.18 8.60 11.36
C ILE A 128 -4.44 9.24 12.74
N GLY A 129 -4.15 8.51 13.82
CA GLY A 129 -4.27 9.01 15.19
C GLY A 129 -3.36 10.20 15.49
N LEU A 130 -2.19 10.26 14.84
CA LEU A 130 -1.28 11.41 14.89
C LEU A 130 -1.70 12.58 13.97
N GLY A 131 -2.78 12.43 13.20
CA GLY A 131 -3.25 13.46 12.24
C GLY A 131 -2.49 13.48 10.91
N TYR A 132 -1.81 12.38 10.60
CA TYR A 132 -1.22 12.12 9.28
C TYR A 132 -2.18 11.37 8.37
#